data_AF-A0A1A8W862-F1
#
_entry.id   AF-A0A1A8W862-F1
#
_cell.length_a   1.000
_cell.length_b   1.000
_cell.length_c   1.000
_cell.angle_alpha   90.00
_cell.angle_beta   90.00
_cell.angle_gamma   90.00
#
_symmetry.space_group_name_H-M   'P 1'
#
loop_
_entity.id
_entity.type
_entity.pdbx_description
1 polymer ?
#
loop_
_entity_poly.entity_id
_entity_poly.type
_entity_poly.pdbx_seq_one_letter_code
_entity_poly.pdbx_strand_id
1 'polypeptide(L)'
;MSCMNNFQRVLYASRFMRVFGKFKRAQLREKPQRKIGPFSNPVKRLARLKEKEKLFCEIGTPRIIPRAKVGTKEKILEAIKAPKVKKEILHRRLEFLLSNESVYQQLYNKMYNGITPYQCELYMWERQMRDLRKIYRAQYLHKLSEVTSEERNKQIKMMVQIREDKRKRRETIRNRILEDKKRKVILKDRLSLEKKVTQSILFRRQSNIKKKNIYWLAKLQKKSAYANEEDFKNKIDPGEQSDQRDQRDLRNEAHGGEDNNPLFSRNLSTSALYRDLGYETREEKSANSKIFKVDKVYRKLLEESFEFLGEDEEQFEQDLLSSQDPQDVHQNVSHTERAHILYSSFTNEEKIKLLDDKIAILTKKIEEKSFSKGVENNNIMFYIQLKDKLEASKQAFLERGYLENVEKQD
;
A
#
# COMPACT_ATOMS: atom_id res chain seq x y z
N MET A 1 24.21 29.45 11.88
CA MET A 1 23.39 30.09 10.83
C MET A 1 24.28 30.42 9.66
N SER A 2 24.09 29.74 8.52
CA SER A 2 24.86 29.96 7.30
C SER A 2 24.60 31.37 6.78
N CYS A 3 25.64 32.20 6.73
CA CYS A 3 25.61 33.48 6.04
C CYS A 3 25.30 33.21 4.55
N MET A 4 24.04 33.41 4.14
CA MET A 4 23.68 33.32 2.72
C MET A 4 24.53 34.32 1.94
N ASN A 5 25.19 33.83 0.89
CA ASN A 5 26.01 34.61 0.00
C ASN A 5 25.19 35.78 -0.59
N ASN A 6 25.77 36.96 -0.82
CA ASN A 6 25.02 38.14 -1.26
C ASN A 6 24.19 37.85 -2.53
N PHE A 7 24.72 37.05 -3.44
CA PHE A 7 24.03 36.57 -4.64
C PHE A 7 22.79 35.72 -4.32
N GLN A 8 22.86 34.83 -3.32
CA GLN A 8 21.72 34.01 -2.90
C GLN A 8 20.65 34.83 -2.20
N ARG A 9 21.03 35.88 -1.46
CA ARG A 9 20.08 36.86 -0.91
C ARG A 9 19.35 37.62 -2.01
N VAL A 10 20.09 38.12 -3.01
CA VAL A 10 19.50 38.84 -4.15
C VAL A 10 18.58 37.92 -4.95
N LEU A 11 18.97 36.66 -5.19
CA LEU A 11 18.10 35.65 -5.81
C LEU A 11 16.84 35.36 -4.99
N TYR A 12 16.97 35.21 -3.67
CA TYR A 12 15.83 34.96 -2.79
C TYR A 12 14.88 36.17 -2.72
N ALA A 13 15.44 37.39 -2.63
CA ALA A 13 14.70 38.64 -2.67
C ALA A 13 13.99 38.81 -4.03
N SER A 14 14.65 38.50 -5.15
CA SER A 14 14.08 38.62 -6.49
C SER A 14 12.78 37.82 -6.69
N ARG A 15 12.57 36.74 -5.93
CA ARG A 15 11.30 35.97 -5.94
C ARG A 15 10.12 36.76 -5.39
N PHE A 16 10.36 37.72 -4.50
CA PHE A 16 9.33 38.61 -3.94
C PHE A 16 9.17 39.90 -4.75
N MET A 17 10.21 40.29 -5.51
CA MET A 17 10.25 41.51 -6.34
C MET A 17 9.69 41.30 -7.76
N ARG A 18 9.66 40.05 -8.27
CA ARG A 18 9.28 39.79 -9.66
C ARG A 18 7.76 39.92 -9.84
N VAL A 19 7.33 40.98 -10.52
CA VAL A 19 5.94 41.16 -10.96
C VAL A 19 5.49 39.92 -11.72
N PHE A 20 4.33 39.37 -11.35
CA PHE A 20 3.77 38.19 -12.01
C PHE A 20 3.70 38.41 -13.53
N GLY A 21 4.21 37.46 -14.32
CA GLY A 21 4.12 37.53 -15.79
C GLY A 21 2.67 37.56 -16.29
N LYS A 22 2.44 37.91 -17.56
CA LYS A 22 1.08 38.09 -18.16
C LYS A 22 0.14 36.91 -17.86
N PHE A 23 0.60 35.68 -18.08
CA PHE A 23 -0.17 34.45 -17.80
C PHE A 23 -0.45 34.23 -16.31
N LYS A 24 0.49 34.55 -15.42
CA LYS A 24 0.28 34.43 -13.97
C LYS A 24 -0.68 35.50 -13.45
N ARG A 25 -0.71 36.69 -14.07
CA ARG A 25 -1.71 37.73 -13.78
C ARG A 25 -3.10 37.30 -14.25
N ALA A 26 -3.22 36.64 -15.41
CA ALA A 26 -4.49 36.07 -15.87
C ALA A 26 -5.02 34.98 -14.91
N GLN A 27 -4.17 34.02 -14.51
CA GLN A 27 -4.54 32.99 -13.53
C GLN A 27 -4.95 33.56 -12.16
N LEU A 28 -4.32 34.66 -11.73
CA LEU A 28 -4.68 35.35 -10.49
C LEU A 28 -6.01 36.12 -10.59
N ARG A 29 -6.43 36.52 -11.79
CA ARG A 29 -7.75 37.12 -12.03
C ARG A 29 -8.84 36.07 -11.99
N GLU A 30 -8.59 34.89 -12.57
CA GLU A 30 -9.58 33.81 -12.64
C GLU A 30 -9.75 33.08 -11.29
N LYS A 31 -8.65 32.68 -10.63
CA LYS A 31 -8.69 31.89 -9.40
C LYS A 31 -7.61 32.36 -8.41
N PRO A 32 -7.76 33.53 -7.78
CA PRO A 32 -6.76 34.10 -6.87
C PRO A 32 -6.41 33.15 -5.71
N GLN A 33 -7.40 32.43 -5.18
CA GLN A 33 -7.26 31.58 -4.00
C GLN A 33 -6.31 30.38 -4.18
N ARG A 34 -6.13 29.87 -5.41
CA ARG A 34 -5.25 28.72 -5.69
C ARG A 34 -3.77 29.00 -5.39
N LYS A 35 -3.32 30.24 -5.60
CA LYS A 35 -1.94 30.68 -5.34
C LYS A 35 -1.80 31.37 -3.99
N ILE A 36 -2.89 32.00 -3.54
CA ILE A 36 -2.88 32.90 -2.42
C ILE A 36 -3.23 32.18 -1.10
N GLY A 37 -3.85 31.00 -1.20
CA GLY A 37 -4.37 30.24 -0.08
C GLY A 37 -5.75 30.79 0.32
N PRO A 38 -6.67 29.94 0.81
CA PRO A 38 -8.10 30.23 0.91
C PRO A 38 -8.47 31.43 1.79
N PHE A 39 -7.58 31.84 2.71
CA PHE A 39 -7.88 32.84 3.74
C PHE A 39 -7.21 34.20 3.53
N SER A 40 -6.42 34.40 2.47
CA SER A 40 -5.70 35.68 2.31
C SER A 40 -6.19 36.51 1.13
N ASN A 41 -6.52 37.78 1.41
CA ASN A 41 -6.97 38.72 0.38
C ASN A 41 -5.77 39.08 -0.54
N PRO A 42 -5.94 39.01 -1.88
CA PRO A 42 -4.87 39.27 -2.84
C PRO A 42 -4.24 40.65 -2.72
N VAL A 43 -5.04 41.68 -2.48
CA VAL A 43 -4.57 43.07 -2.35
C VAL A 43 -3.74 43.24 -1.07
N LYS A 44 -4.24 42.72 0.05
CA LYS A 44 -3.51 42.77 1.34
C LYS A 44 -2.19 42.00 1.27
N ARG A 45 -2.13 40.89 0.52
CA ARG A 45 -0.89 40.14 0.32
C ARG A 45 0.13 40.90 -0.53
N LEU A 46 -0.32 41.59 -1.59
CA LEU A 46 0.56 42.43 -2.42
C LEU A 46 1.12 43.62 -1.62
N ALA A 47 0.30 44.27 -0.80
CA ALA A 47 0.75 45.33 0.10
C ALA A 47 1.83 44.83 1.08
N ARG A 48 1.61 43.69 1.74
CA ARG A 48 2.60 43.04 2.62
C ARG A 48 3.89 42.67 1.89
N LEU A 49 3.81 42.27 0.62
CA LEU A 49 5.00 41.95 -0.18
C LEU A 49 5.82 43.21 -0.47
N LYS A 50 5.17 44.32 -0.84
CA LYS A 50 5.83 45.63 -1.02
C LYS A 50 6.45 46.16 0.27
N GLU A 51 5.78 45.99 1.41
CA GLU A 51 6.35 46.36 2.71
C GLU A 51 7.58 45.51 3.07
N LYS A 52 7.54 44.21 2.82
CA LYS A 52 8.70 43.33 3.02
C LYS A 52 9.86 43.68 2.11
N GLU A 53 9.58 44.08 0.87
CA GLU A 53 10.55 44.61 -0.08
C GLU A 53 11.20 45.89 0.46
N LYS A 54 10.39 46.85 0.94
CA LYS A 54 10.90 48.08 1.55
C LYS A 54 11.80 47.79 2.76
N LEU A 55 11.32 46.94 3.69
CA LEU A 55 12.09 46.51 4.85
C LEU A 55 13.38 45.79 4.47
N PHE A 56 13.38 45.01 3.39
CA PHE A 56 14.57 44.31 2.93
C PHE A 56 15.61 45.27 2.32
N CYS A 57 15.17 46.31 1.62
CA CYS A 57 16.05 47.36 1.10
C CYS A 57 16.66 48.21 2.23
N GLU A 58 15.96 48.37 3.36
CA GLU A 58 16.45 49.06 4.55
C GLU A 58 17.46 48.22 5.35
N ILE A 59 17.53 46.89 5.16
CA ILE A 59 18.55 46.04 5.77
C ILE A 59 19.89 46.32 5.08
N GLY A 60 20.76 47.08 5.75
CA GLY A 60 22.14 47.31 5.33
C GLY A 60 22.88 45.99 5.07
N THR A 61 23.84 46.03 4.14
CA THR A 61 24.67 44.87 3.82
C THR A 61 25.38 44.35 5.09
N PRO A 62 25.47 43.02 5.30
CA PRO A 62 26.18 42.49 6.46
C PRO A 62 27.63 42.99 6.45
N ARG A 63 28.13 43.42 7.61
CA ARG A 63 29.54 43.85 7.76
C ARG A 63 30.45 42.73 7.27
N ILE A 64 31.30 43.04 6.28
CA ILE A 64 32.31 42.12 5.77
C ILE A 64 33.42 42.07 6.82
N ILE A 65 33.38 41.06 7.69
CA ILE A 65 34.48 40.79 8.62
C ILE A 65 35.61 40.17 7.80
N PRO A 66 36.80 40.79 7.68
CA PRO A 66 37.92 40.21 6.96
C PRO A 66 38.28 38.89 7.62
N ARG A 67 38.07 37.78 6.90
CA ARG A 67 38.53 36.46 7.33
C ARG A 67 39.99 36.34 6.92
N ALA A 68 40.86 36.02 7.88
CA ALA A 68 42.24 35.65 7.56
C ALA A 68 42.23 34.54 6.49
N LYS A 69 43.10 34.63 5.47
CA LYS A 69 43.24 33.60 4.43
C LYS A 69 43.49 32.26 5.12
N VAL A 70 42.47 31.41 5.15
CA VAL A 70 42.53 30.11 5.81
C VAL A 70 43.25 29.17 4.86
N GLY A 71 44.43 28.68 5.24
CA GLY A 71 45.03 27.53 4.54
C GLY A 71 44.05 26.36 4.61
N THR A 72 43.56 25.91 3.45
CA THR A 72 42.76 24.71 3.04
C THR A 72 41.81 23.99 4.00
N LYS A 73 41.88 24.15 5.32
CA LYS A 73 40.97 23.58 6.30
C LYS A 73 40.19 24.72 6.92
N GLU A 74 38.96 24.93 6.46
CA GLU A 74 37.99 25.71 7.21
C GLU A 74 38.04 25.24 8.67
N LYS A 75 38.31 26.13 9.62
CA LYS A 75 38.25 25.81 11.05
C LYS A 75 36.80 25.51 11.40
N ILE A 76 36.37 24.28 11.12
CA ILE A 76 35.12 23.74 11.63
C ILE A 76 35.27 23.78 13.15
N LEU A 77 34.32 24.43 13.82
CA LEU A 77 34.32 24.51 15.27
C LEU A 77 34.29 23.08 15.83
N GLU A 78 35.38 22.65 16.45
CA GLU A 78 35.43 21.35 17.12
C GLU A 78 34.50 21.37 18.33
N ALA A 79 33.77 20.27 18.52
CA ALA A 79 32.93 20.12 19.70
C ALA A 79 33.81 20.17 20.96
N ILE A 80 33.44 21.03 21.91
CA ILE A 80 34.15 21.15 23.20
C ILE A 80 34.02 19.81 23.93
N LYS A 81 35.12 19.09 24.05
CA LYS A 81 35.18 17.82 24.80
C LYS A 81 35.41 18.11 26.28
N ALA A 82 34.75 17.33 27.14
CA ALA A 82 35.07 17.34 28.56
C ALA A 82 36.53 16.88 28.76
N PRO A 83 37.27 17.48 29.71
CA PRO A 83 38.61 17.01 30.04
C PRO A 83 38.57 15.55 30.51
N LYS A 84 39.64 14.78 30.25
CA LYS A 84 39.71 13.35 30.60
C LYS A 84 39.99 13.08 32.09
N VAL A 85 39.93 14.10 32.94
CA VAL A 85 40.28 14.01 34.36
C VAL A 85 39.13 13.37 35.12
N LYS A 86 39.42 12.48 36.07
CA LYS A 86 38.37 11.88 36.92
C LYS A 86 37.77 12.94 37.86
N LYS A 87 36.46 12.84 38.13
CA LYS A 87 35.74 13.75 39.03
C LYS A 87 36.34 13.81 40.43
N GLU A 88 36.75 12.67 40.96
CA GLU A 88 37.39 12.56 42.29
C GLU A 88 38.68 13.38 42.39
N ILE A 89 39.49 13.39 41.32
CA ILE A 89 40.73 14.16 41.26
C ILE A 89 40.42 15.66 41.25
N LEU A 90 39.40 16.06 40.51
CA LEU A 90 38.94 17.46 40.50
C LEU A 90 38.40 17.87 41.87
N HIS A 91 37.70 16.98 42.58
CA HIS A 91 37.19 17.24 43.92
C HIS A 91 38.33 17.38 44.94
N ARG A 92 39.27 16.44 44.97
CA ARG A 92 40.45 16.50 45.85
C ARG A 92 41.29 17.74 45.58
N ARG A 93 41.44 18.13 44.31
CA ARG A 93 42.18 19.35 43.95
C ARG A 93 41.43 20.60 44.37
N LEU A 94 40.10 20.60 44.29
CA LEU A 94 39.26 21.71 44.76
C LEU A 94 39.35 21.84 46.29
N GLU A 95 39.24 20.73 47.02
CA GLU A 95 39.42 20.68 48.47
C GLU A 95 40.80 21.23 48.87
N PHE A 96 41.85 20.77 48.19
CA PHE A 96 43.20 21.28 48.41
C PHE A 96 43.29 22.79 48.19
N LEU A 97 42.76 23.32 47.08
CA LEU A 97 42.81 24.75 46.75
C LEU A 97 41.99 25.62 47.70
N LEU A 98 40.97 25.06 48.36
CA LEU A 98 40.19 25.76 49.39
C LEU A 98 40.76 25.55 50.80
N SER A 99 41.68 24.61 50.98
CA SER A 99 42.33 24.33 52.26
C SER A 99 43.44 25.33 52.59
N ASN A 100 43.78 25.40 53.87
CA ASN A 100 44.93 26.17 54.37
C ASN A 100 46.27 25.65 53.82
N GLU A 101 46.35 24.39 53.37
CA GLU A 101 47.56 23.82 52.77
C GLU A 101 47.94 24.54 51.48
N SER A 102 46.95 25.04 50.72
CA SER A 102 47.24 25.82 49.51
C SER A 102 47.90 27.16 49.85
N VAL A 103 47.51 27.78 50.96
CA VAL A 103 48.10 29.02 51.47
C VAL A 103 49.54 28.78 51.92
N TYR A 104 49.80 27.69 52.65
CA TYR A 104 51.17 27.31 53.00
C TYR A 104 52.02 27.02 51.77
N GLN A 105 51.50 26.28 50.78
CA GLN A 105 52.20 26.04 49.52
C GLN A 105 52.53 27.34 48.77
N GLN A 106 51.68 28.36 48.88
CA GLN A 106 51.94 29.68 48.31
C GLN A 106 53.08 30.40 49.03
N LEU A 107 53.08 30.39 50.36
CA LEU A 107 54.13 31.00 51.19
C LEU A 107 55.51 30.37 50.96
N TYR A 108 55.57 29.07 50.65
CA TYR A 108 56.83 28.37 50.35
C TYR A 108 57.36 28.60 48.93
N ASN A 109 56.59 29.20 48.01
CA ASN A 109 57.09 29.47 46.67
C ASN A 109 58.08 30.64 46.69
N LYS A 110 59.23 30.47 46.03
CA LYS A 110 60.26 31.52 45.93
C LYS A 110 59.67 32.80 45.31
N MET A 111 59.75 33.91 46.03
CA MET A 111 59.44 35.24 45.51
C MET A 111 60.49 35.63 44.47
N TYR A 112 60.06 36.19 43.34
CA TYR A 112 60.98 36.76 42.37
C TYR A 112 61.50 38.11 42.87
N ASN A 113 62.79 38.37 42.67
CA ASN A 113 63.42 39.62 43.04
C ASN A 113 62.76 40.81 42.31
N GLY A 114 62.43 41.88 43.03
CA GLY A 114 61.86 43.11 42.47
C GLY A 114 60.33 43.20 42.46
N ILE A 115 59.61 42.21 42.99
CA ILE A 115 58.15 42.26 43.14
C ILE A 115 57.80 42.70 44.57
N THR A 116 56.85 43.63 44.73
CA THR A 116 56.38 44.02 46.06
C THR A 116 55.58 42.88 46.71
N PRO A 117 55.56 42.77 48.05
CA PRO A 117 54.77 41.74 48.73
C PRO A 117 53.29 41.73 48.29
N TYR A 118 52.69 42.91 48.12
CA TYR A 118 51.31 43.07 47.63
C TYR A 118 51.10 42.53 46.21
N GLN A 119 52.05 42.77 45.29
CA GLN A 119 51.97 42.24 43.94
C GLN A 119 52.12 40.71 43.93
N CYS A 120 52.96 40.16 44.81
CA CYS A 120 53.08 38.71 44.98
C CYS A 120 51.75 38.09 45.44
N GLU A 121 51.12 38.67 46.46
CA GLU A 121 49.80 38.23 46.95
C GLU A 121 48.74 38.26 45.84
N LEU A 122 48.69 39.36 45.06
CA LEU A 122 47.75 39.48 43.96
C LEU A 122 47.96 38.41 42.88
N TYR A 123 49.21 38.17 42.44
CA TYR A 123 49.48 37.14 41.44
C TYR A 123 49.21 35.72 41.94
N MET A 124 49.49 35.45 43.23
CA MET A 124 49.18 34.19 43.88
C MET A 124 47.67 33.95 43.93
N TRP A 125 46.91 34.98 44.31
CA TRP A 125 45.44 34.96 44.32
C TRP A 125 44.86 34.78 42.91
N GLU A 126 45.36 35.52 41.91
CA GLU A 126 44.91 35.38 40.53
C GLU A 126 45.17 33.97 39.97
N ARG A 127 46.27 33.33 40.37
CA ARG A 127 46.60 31.96 39.98
C ARG A 127 45.65 30.97 40.64
N GLN A 128 45.39 31.09 41.94
CA GLN A 128 44.38 30.29 42.65
C GLN A 128 43.01 30.43 41.99
N MET A 129 42.56 31.66 41.74
CA MET A 129 41.28 31.94 41.09
C MET A 129 41.21 31.39 39.66
N ARG A 130 42.31 31.43 38.89
CA ARG A 130 42.41 30.79 37.57
C ARG A 130 42.26 29.27 37.68
N ASP A 131 42.90 28.63 38.65
CA ASP A 131 42.83 27.19 38.82
C ASP A 131 41.47 26.73 39.34
N LEU A 132 40.85 27.47 40.27
CA LEU A 132 39.46 27.25 40.68
C LEU A 132 38.51 27.33 39.49
N ARG A 133 38.61 28.38 38.66
CA ARG A 133 37.79 28.53 37.44
C ARG A 133 37.97 27.37 36.46
N LYS A 134 39.19 26.87 36.29
CA LYS A 134 39.45 25.69 35.44
C LYS A 134 38.76 24.44 35.97
N ILE A 135 38.80 24.22 37.29
CA ILE A 135 38.17 23.06 37.92
C ILE A 135 36.64 23.14 37.81
N TYR A 136 36.03 24.28 38.12
CA TYR A 136 34.58 24.46 37.96
C TYR A 136 34.14 24.30 36.51
N ARG A 137 34.91 24.84 35.56
CA ARG A 137 34.65 24.63 34.13
C ARG A 137 34.73 23.15 33.75
N ALA A 138 35.72 22.42 34.27
CA ALA A 138 35.86 20.99 34.04
C ALA A 138 34.67 20.21 34.62
N GLN A 139 34.28 20.48 35.87
CA GLN A 139 33.12 19.87 36.52
C GLN A 139 31.82 20.14 35.76
N TYR A 140 31.62 21.38 35.30
CA TYR A 140 30.49 21.76 34.45
C TYR A 140 30.47 20.95 33.15
N LEU A 141 31.61 20.87 32.45
CA LEU A 141 31.71 20.11 31.20
C LEU A 141 31.49 18.61 31.41
N HIS A 142 31.93 18.04 32.53
CA HIS A 142 31.60 16.67 32.91
C HIS A 142 30.09 16.49 33.08
N LYS A 143 29.45 17.34 33.88
CA LYS A 143 28.00 17.24 34.09
C LYS A 143 27.21 17.41 32.80
N LEU A 144 27.63 18.35 31.94
CA LEU A 144 27.03 18.55 30.63
C LEU A 144 27.23 17.33 29.72
N SER A 145 28.40 16.71 29.74
CA SER A 145 28.65 15.48 28.98
C SER A 145 27.77 14.32 29.45
N GLU A 146 27.53 14.20 30.75
CA GLU A 146 26.64 13.18 31.33
C GLU A 146 25.20 13.40 30.88
N VAL A 147 24.66 14.61 31.09
CA VAL A 147 23.29 14.94 30.67
C VAL A 147 23.10 14.74 29.16
N THR A 148 24.07 15.15 28.33
CA THR A 148 23.98 14.94 26.89
C THR A 148 24.07 13.46 26.48
N SER A 149 24.76 12.62 27.26
CA SER A 149 24.82 11.18 27.03
C SER A 149 23.52 10.48 27.45
N GLU A 150 22.93 10.90 28.58
CA GLU A 150 21.64 10.41 29.06
C GLU A 150 20.52 10.74 28.05
N GLU A 151 20.46 11.98 27.57
CA GLU A 151 19.48 12.39 26.56
C GLU A 151 19.68 11.65 25.22
N ARG A 152 20.93 11.45 24.79
CA ARG A 152 21.22 10.61 23.62
C ARG A 152 20.74 9.17 23.82
N ASN A 153 20.96 8.58 24.98
CA ASN A 153 20.50 7.23 25.30
C ASN A 153 18.97 7.14 25.32
N LYS A 154 18.27 8.14 25.87
CA LYS A 154 16.80 8.24 25.82
C LYS A 154 16.31 8.31 24.37
N GLN A 155 16.91 9.15 23.55
CA GLN A 155 16.56 9.26 22.12
C GLN A 155 16.78 7.94 21.37
N ILE A 156 17.91 7.26 21.61
CA ILE A 156 18.18 5.94 21.01
C ILE A 156 17.13 4.93 21.44
N LYS A 157 16.80 4.86 22.74
CA LYS A 157 15.75 3.97 23.26
C LYS A 157 14.39 4.24 22.60
N MET A 158 13.98 5.50 22.50
CA MET A 158 12.73 5.88 21.80
C MET A 158 12.76 5.47 20.32
N MET A 159 13.88 5.67 19.63
CA MET A 159 14.02 5.29 18.22
C MET A 159 13.94 3.77 18.00
N VAL A 160 14.51 2.99 18.92
CA VAL A 160 14.40 1.52 18.91
C VAL A 160 12.96 1.09 19.14
N GLN A 161 12.27 1.64 20.14
CA GLN A 161 10.86 1.37 20.41
C GLN A 161 9.96 1.70 19.19
N ILE A 162 10.15 2.87 18.58
CA ILE A 162 9.41 3.27 17.37
C ILE A 162 9.64 2.27 16.22
N ARG A 163 10.86 1.76 16.07
CA ARG A 163 11.20 0.77 15.03
C ARG A 163 10.51 -0.57 15.30
N GLU A 164 10.52 -1.03 16.54
CA GLU A 164 9.83 -2.26 16.95
C GLU A 164 8.32 -2.16 16.78
N ASP A 165 7.71 -1.05 17.17
CA ASP A 165 6.27 -0.82 17.01
C ASP A 165 5.87 -0.78 15.53
N LYS A 166 6.67 -0.14 14.68
CA LYS A 166 6.45 -0.17 13.23
C LYS A 166 6.56 -1.59 12.68
N ARG A 167 7.50 -2.39 13.18
CA ARG A 167 7.65 -3.81 12.79
C ARG A 167 6.42 -4.62 13.21
N LYS A 168 6.00 -4.53 14.47
CA LYS A 168 4.79 -5.20 14.99
C LYS A 168 3.54 -4.82 14.18
N ARG A 169 3.35 -3.54 13.86
CA ARG A 169 2.24 -3.07 13.01
C ARG A 169 2.29 -3.68 11.60
N ARG A 170 3.48 -3.86 11.02
CA ARG A 170 3.61 -4.52 9.70
C ARG A 170 3.29 -6.01 9.79
N GLU A 171 3.71 -6.67 10.86
CA GLU A 171 3.43 -8.08 11.11
C GLU A 171 1.93 -8.32 11.34
N THR A 172 1.24 -7.47 12.11
CA THR A 172 -0.22 -7.58 12.29
C THR A 172 -0.98 -7.37 10.99
N ILE A 173 -0.60 -6.39 10.16
CA ILE A 173 -1.21 -6.18 8.84
C ILE A 173 -0.96 -7.39 7.94
N ARG A 174 0.26 -7.94 7.92
CA ARG A 174 0.59 -9.12 7.12
C ARG A 174 -0.23 -10.34 7.56
N ASN A 175 -0.35 -10.57 8.86
CA ASN A 175 -1.14 -11.68 9.40
C ASN A 175 -2.62 -11.53 9.01
N ARG A 176 -3.18 -10.32 9.12
CA ARG A 176 -4.55 -10.03 8.66
C ARG A 176 -4.75 -10.36 7.17
N ILE A 177 -3.82 -9.94 6.32
CA ILE A 177 -3.88 -10.23 4.88
C ILE A 177 -3.80 -11.75 4.62
N LEU A 178 -2.95 -12.47 5.35
CA LEU A 178 -2.83 -13.93 5.22
C LEU A 178 -4.11 -14.64 5.67
N GLU A 179 -4.71 -14.20 6.77
CA GLU A 179 -6.00 -14.72 7.26
C GLU A 179 -7.13 -14.45 6.25
N ASP A 180 -7.20 -13.24 5.70
CA ASP A 180 -8.21 -12.90 4.69
C ASP A 180 -8.03 -13.72 3.40
N LYS A 181 -6.79 -13.98 2.98
CA LYS A 181 -6.50 -14.90 1.86
C LYS A 181 -6.95 -16.33 2.18
N LYS A 182 -6.66 -16.85 3.37
CA LYS A 182 -7.11 -18.18 3.81
C LYS A 182 -8.64 -18.27 3.78
N ARG A 183 -9.34 -17.26 4.32
CA ARG A 183 -10.81 -17.17 4.31
C ARG A 183 -11.38 -17.18 2.88
N LYS A 184 -10.79 -16.39 1.98
CA LYS A 184 -11.22 -16.35 0.56
C LYS A 184 -11.05 -17.70 -0.14
N VAL A 185 -9.95 -18.40 0.11
CA VAL A 185 -9.72 -19.76 -0.45
C VAL A 185 -10.76 -20.74 0.08
N ILE A 186 -10.99 -20.77 1.40
CA ILE A 186 -12.01 -21.63 2.02
C ILE A 186 -13.40 -21.36 1.43
N LEU A 187 -13.77 -20.08 1.24
CA LEU A 187 -15.05 -19.71 0.63
C LEU A 187 -15.16 -20.18 -0.82
N LYS A 188 -14.09 -20.04 -1.62
CA LYS A 188 -14.07 -20.52 -3.01
C LYS A 188 -14.23 -22.04 -3.08
N ASP A 189 -13.54 -22.77 -2.21
CA ASP A 189 -13.63 -24.23 -2.14
C ASP A 189 -15.01 -24.67 -1.70
N ARG A 190 -15.59 -24.02 -0.69
CA ARG A 190 -16.97 -24.27 -0.25
C ARG A 190 -17.97 -24.05 -1.38
N LEU A 191 -17.88 -22.93 -2.11
CA LEU A 191 -18.75 -22.66 -3.26
C LEU A 191 -18.56 -23.69 -4.38
N SER A 192 -17.33 -24.14 -4.62
CA SER A 192 -17.07 -25.20 -5.60
C SER A 192 -17.67 -26.54 -5.18
N LEU A 193 -17.60 -26.89 -3.89
CA LEU A 193 -18.22 -28.10 -3.35
C LEU A 193 -19.74 -28.02 -3.45
N GLU A 194 -20.34 -26.89 -3.06
CA GLU A 194 -21.78 -26.65 -3.18
C GLU A 194 -22.23 -26.80 -4.64
N LYS A 195 -21.53 -26.21 -5.62
CA LYS A 195 -21.82 -26.39 -7.05
C LYS A 195 -21.78 -27.85 -7.49
N LYS A 196 -20.74 -28.61 -7.10
CA LYS A 196 -20.63 -30.05 -7.43
C LYS A 196 -21.76 -30.87 -6.82
N VAL A 197 -22.13 -30.57 -5.58
CA VAL A 197 -23.25 -31.22 -4.87
C VAL A 197 -24.59 -30.86 -5.53
N THR A 198 -24.82 -29.60 -5.89
CA THR A 198 -26.04 -29.20 -6.60
C THR A 198 -26.14 -29.89 -7.97
N GLN A 199 -25.03 -29.95 -8.71
CA GLN A 199 -24.98 -30.62 -10.01
C GLN A 199 -25.27 -32.12 -9.89
N SER A 200 -24.71 -32.81 -8.90
CA SER A 200 -24.99 -34.23 -8.66
C SER A 200 -26.46 -34.49 -8.29
N ILE A 201 -27.06 -33.60 -7.50
CA ILE A 201 -28.50 -33.64 -7.20
C ILE A 201 -29.34 -33.45 -8.47
N LEU A 202 -28.98 -32.50 -9.34
CA LEU A 202 -29.68 -32.25 -10.61
C LEU A 202 -29.56 -33.45 -11.57
N PHE A 203 -28.38 -34.03 -11.73
CA PHE A 203 -28.19 -35.23 -12.55
C PHE A 203 -28.97 -36.43 -12.01
N ARG A 204 -29.05 -36.59 -10.68
CA ARG A 204 -29.90 -37.63 -10.06
C ARG A 204 -31.38 -37.41 -10.39
N ARG A 205 -31.87 -36.15 -10.32
CA ARG A 205 -33.25 -35.81 -10.70
C ARG A 205 -33.52 -36.12 -12.17
N GLN A 206 -32.65 -35.70 -13.08
CA GLN A 206 -32.77 -35.99 -14.51
C GLN A 206 -32.71 -37.49 -14.81
N SER A 207 -31.79 -38.21 -14.17
CA SER A 207 -31.68 -39.68 -14.31
C SER A 207 -32.97 -40.37 -13.86
N ASN A 208 -33.56 -39.96 -12.73
CA ASN A 208 -34.83 -40.51 -12.27
C ASN A 208 -35.98 -40.24 -13.27
N ILE A 209 -36.03 -39.05 -13.87
CA ILE A 209 -37.02 -38.73 -14.92
C ILE A 209 -36.81 -39.63 -16.15
N LYS A 210 -35.57 -39.77 -16.62
CA LYS A 210 -35.23 -40.65 -17.75
C LYS A 210 -35.62 -42.10 -17.47
N LYS A 211 -35.31 -42.61 -16.28
CA LYS A 211 -35.72 -43.95 -15.84
C LYS A 211 -37.23 -44.11 -15.89
N LYS A 212 -38.00 -43.16 -15.33
CA LYS A 212 -39.47 -43.17 -15.39
C LYS A 212 -39.99 -43.22 -16.84
N ASN A 213 -39.43 -42.40 -17.74
CA ASN A 213 -39.81 -42.38 -19.14
C ASN A 213 -39.48 -43.70 -19.85
N ILE A 214 -38.32 -44.29 -19.58
CA ILE A 214 -37.94 -45.61 -20.12
C ILE A 214 -38.89 -46.69 -19.60
N TYR A 215 -39.21 -46.70 -18.30
CA TYR A 215 -40.19 -47.64 -17.75
C TYR A 215 -41.58 -47.46 -18.37
N TRP A 216 -42.00 -46.22 -18.62
CA TRP A 216 -43.25 -45.92 -19.30
C TRP A 216 -43.25 -46.40 -20.75
N LEU A 217 -42.19 -46.14 -21.52
CA LEU A 217 -42.01 -46.66 -22.88
C LEU A 217 -41.98 -48.18 -22.91
N ALA A 218 -41.26 -48.83 -21.98
CA ALA A 218 -41.23 -50.28 -21.87
C ALA A 218 -42.62 -50.84 -21.54
N LYS A 219 -43.40 -50.15 -20.69
CA LYS A 219 -44.80 -50.51 -20.40
C LYS A 219 -45.68 -50.37 -21.64
N LEU A 220 -45.50 -49.32 -22.45
CA LEU A 220 -46.21 -49.14 -23.71
C LEU A 220 -45.81 -50.20 -24.75
N GLN A 221 -44.53 -50.50 -24.89
CA GLN A 221 -44.04 -51.53 -25.81
C GLN A 221 -44.57 -52.93 -25.45
N LYS A 222 -44.61 -53.25 -24.14
CA LYS A 222 -45.28 -54.47 -23.65
C LYS A 222 -46.78 -54.48 -23.96
N LYS A 223 -47.43 -53.31 -24.03
CA LYS A 223 -48.84 -53.18 -24.42
C LYS A 223 -49.04 -53.15 -25.95
N SER A 224 -48.06 -52.69 -26.72
CA SER A 224 -48.14 -52.65 -28.19
C SER A 224 -47.78 -53.99 -28.84
N ALA A 225 -47.23 -54.94 -28.07
CA ALA A 225 -47.06 -56.34 -28.49
C ALA A 225 -48.39 -57.07 -28.73
N TYR A 226 -49.54 -56.44 -28.44
CA TYR A 226 -50.87 -56.92 -28.80
C TYR A 226 -51.34 -56.22 -30.08
N ALA A 227 -50.81 -56.64 -31.23
CA ALA A 227 -51.18 -56.06 -32.52
C ALA A 227 -52.29 -56.87 -33.24
N ASN A 228 -52.48 -58.14 -32.89
CA ASN A 228 -53.45 -59.04 -33.52
C ASN A 228 -54.54 -59.48 -32.54
N GLU A 229 -55.77 -59.62 -33.04
CA GLU A 229 -56.96 -60.05 -32.29
C GLU A 229 -56.82 -61.48 -31.72
N GLU A 230 -55.98 -62.32 -32.36
CA GLU A 230 -55.67 -63.70 -31.98
C GLU A 230 -54.75 -63.79 -30.74
N ASP A 231 -53.79 -62.87 -30.59
CA ASP A 231 -52.88 -62.81 -29.44
C ASP A 231 -53.59 -62.35 -28.15
N PHE A 232 -54.70 -61.63 -28.30
CA PHE A 232 -55.54 -61.17 -27.20
C PHE A 232 -56.43 -62.31 -26.65
N LYS A 233 -56.93 -63.20 -27.54
CA LYS A 233 -57.75 -64.37 -27.16
C LYS A 233 -56.94 -65.44 -26.43
N ASN A 234 -55.72 -65.74 -26.89
CA ASN A 234 -54.86 -66.78 -26.31
C ASN A 234 -54.42 -66.53 -24.85
N LYS A 235 -54.63 -65.33 -24.30
CA LYS A 235 -54.33 -65.00 -22.90
C LYS A 235 -55.54 -64.74 -22.01
N ILE A 236 -56.72 -64.54 -22.60
CA ILE A 236 -57.96 -64.38 -21.84
C ILE A 236 -58.54 -65.74 -21.44
N ASP A 237 -58.31 -66.78 -22.25
CA ASP A 237 -58.64 -68.17 -21.92
C ASP A 237 -57.38 -68.97 -21.55
N PRO A 238 -57.05 -69.15 -20.26
CA PRO A 238 -56.07 -70.15 -19.85
C PRO A 238 -56.78 -71.51 -19.81
N GLY A 239 -57.05 -72.08 -20.97
CA GLY A 239 -57.65 -73.40 -21.15
C GLY A 239 -56.80 -74.27 -22.05
N GLU A 240 -56.06 -75.20 -21.44
CA GLU A 240 -55.48 -76.42 -22.03
C GLU A 240 -54.44 -76.26 -23.17
N GLN A 241 -53.15 -76.20 -22.83
CA GLN A 241 -52.22 -77.33 -23.04
C GLN A 241 -50.76 -76.99 -22.66
N SER A 242 -50.03 -78.08 -22.44
CA SER A 242 -48.86 -78.31 -21.60
C SER A 242 -47.49 -78.00 -22.22
N ASP A 243 -46.53 -77.81 -21.30
CA ASP A 243 -45.16 -78.37 -21.28
C ASP A 243 -43.92 -77.54 -21.66
N GLN A 244 -43.13 -77.30 -20.60
CA GLN A 244 -41.67 -77.27 -20.48
C GLN A 244 -40.88 -75.99 -20.82
N ARG A 245 -39.92 -75.73 -19.90
CA ARG A 245 -38.77 -74.78 -19.91
C ARG A 245 -39.12 -73.36 -19.44
N ASP A 246 -38.44 -72.74 -18.47
CA ASP A 246 -37.27 -73.11 -17.68
C ASP A 246 -37.32 -72.34 -16.36
N GLN A 247 -36.93 -73.02 -15.28
CA GLN A 247 -36.57 -72.39 -14.02
C GLN A 247 -35.32 -71.54 -14.22
N ARG A 248 -35.46 -70.22 -14.07
CA ARG A 248 -34.50 -69.34 -13.40
C ARG A 248 -35.07 -67.92 -13.28
N ASP A 249 -34.77 -67.30 -12.15
CA ASP A 249 -34.99 -65.88 -11.81
C ASP A 249 -36.33 -65.51 -11.15
N LEU A 250 -36.66 -66.21 -10.06
CA LEU A 250 -37.54 -65.68 -9.01
C LEU A 250 -36.74 -65.47 -7.72
N ARG A 251 -36.07 -64.32 -7.62
CA ARG A 251 -35.75 -63.69 -6.33
C ARG A 251 -35.95 -62.18 -6.43
N ASN A 252 -36.84 -61.69 -5.58
CA ASN A 252 -37.13 -60.30 -5.23
C ASN A 252 -38.18 -59.58 -6.07
N GLU A 253 -39.46 -59.89 -5.82
CA GLU A 253 -40.52 -58.87 -5.81
C GLU A 253 -41.66 -59.37 -4.89
N ALA A 254 -41.39 -59.33 -3.58
CA ALA A 254 -42.42 -59.49 -2.57
C ALA A 254 -42.77 -58.09 -2.05
N HIS A 255 -43.81 -57.48 -2.63
CA HIS A 255 -44.78 -56.63 -1.92
C HIS A 255 -45.87 -56.13 -2.88
N GLY A 256 -47.12 -56.49 -2.58
CA GLY A 256 -48.32 -55.85 -3.13
C GLY A 256 -49.04 -56.67 -4.18
N GLY A 257 -49.89 -57.61 -3.73
CA GLY A 257 -50.94 -58.15 -4.57
C GLY A 257 -52.02 -57.08 -4.77
N GLU A 258 -52.19 -56.64 -6.01
CA GLU A 258 -53.41 -56.03 -6.54
C GLU A 258 -53.45 -56.35 -8.04
N ASP A 259 -54.56 -56.94 -8.44
CA ASP A 259 -55.02 -57.31 -9.78
C ASP A 259 -54.28 -56.68 -10.96
N ASN A 260 -53.45 -57.52 -11.60
CA ASN A 260 -52.80 -57.22 -12.87
C ASN A 260 -53.81 -57.32 -14.03
N ASN A 261 -54.68 -56.32 -14.17
CA ASN A 261 -55.35 -56.01 -15.43
C ASN A 261 -55.59 -54.49 -15.55
N PRO A 262 -54.68 -53.72 -16.17
CA PRO A 262 -54.70 -52.26 -16.20
C PRO A 262 -55.68 -51.68 -17.23
N LEU A 263 -56.65 -52.47 -17.71
CA LEU A 263 -57.73 -52.01 -18.60
C LEU A 263 -58.97 -51.57 -17.82
N PHE A 264 -59.11 -51.96 -16.54
CA PHE A 264 -60.28 -51.65 -15.71
C PHE A 264 -59.92 -51.20 -14.29
N SER A 265 -58.93 -50.32 -14.15
CA SER A 265 -58.76 -49.59 -12.88
C SER A 265 -59.93 -48.61 -12.72
N ARG A 266 -60.92 -49.01 -11.92
CA ARG A 266 -62.19 -48.33 -11.67
C ARG A 266 -62.07 -46.96 -10.97
N ASN A 267 -60.84 -46.50 -10.69
CA ASN A 267 -60.51 -45.26 -9.98
C ASN A 267 -59.73 -44.28 -10.87
N LEU A 268 -60.15 -44.08 -12.12
CA LEU A 268 -59.69 -42.95 -12.93
C LEU A 268 -60.53 -41.72 -12.57
N SER A 269 -59.90 -40.70 -11.99
CA SER A 269 -60.56 -39.42 -11.69
C SER A 269 -61.01 -38.75 -12.99
N THR A 270 -62.26 -38.29 -13.04
CA THR A 270 -62.86 -37.66 -14.23
C THR A 270 -62.05 -36.48 -14.73
N SER A 271 -61.41 -35.72 -13.84
CA SER A 271 -60.53 -34.58 -14.19
C SER A 271 -59.28 -34.98 -14.98
N ALA A 272 -58.76 -36.20 -14.81
CA ALA A 272 -57.61 -36.69 -15.57
C ALA A 272 -58.02 -37.06 -17.02
N LEU A 273 -59.21 -37.64 -17.20
CA LEU A 273 -59.76 -37.94 -18.53
C LEU A 273 -60.05 -36.67 -19.34
N TYR A 274 -60.56 -35.62 -18.71
CA TYR A 274 -60.79 -34.33 -19.38
C TYR A 274 -59.50 -33.65 -19.85
N ARG A 275 -58.39 -33.84 -19.10
CA ARG A 275 -57.07 -33.30 -19.46
C ARG A 275 -56.44 -34.03 -20.65
N ASP A 276 -56.57 -35.36 -20.69
CA ASP A 276 -56.06 -36.18 -21.79
C ASP A 276 -56.86 -36.00 -23.09
N LEU A 277 -58.14 -35.61 -22.98
CA LEU A 277 -59.01 -35.25 -24.11
C LEU A 277 -58.87 -33.78 -24.57
N GLY A 278 -57.98 -33.01 -23.94
CA GLY A 278 -57.64 -31.65 -24.38
C GLY A 278 -58.59 -30.54 -23.93
N TYR A 279 -59.44 -30.76 -22.93
CA TYR A 279 -60.27 -29.71 -22.33
C TYR A 279 -59.52 -28.96 -21.22
N GLU A 280 -59.63 -27.64 -21.16
CA GLU A 280 -59.04 -26.82 -20.09
C GLU A 280 -59.81 -26.99 -18.77
N THR A 281 -59.30 -27.82 -17.87
CA THR A 281 -59.78 -27.88 -16.49
C THR A 281 -59.07 -26.85 -15.63
N ARG A 282 -59.82 -26.04 -14.86
CA ARG A 282 -59.27 -25.11 -13.86
C ARG A 282 -58.46 -25.89 -12.82
N GLU A 283 -57.16 -25.60 -12.73
CA GLU A 283 -56.29 -26.24 -11.75
C GLU A 283 -56.68 -25.83 -10.32
N GLU A 284 -57.05 -26.80 -9.49
CA GLU A 284 -57.08 -26.62 -8.04
C GLU A 284 -55.66 -26.36 -7.55
N LYS A 285 -55.45 -25.13 -7.05
CA LYS A 285 -54.18 -24.66 -6.50
C LYS A 285 -53.80 -25.52 -5.30
N SER A 286 -52.78 -26.37 -5.44
CA SER A 286 -52.07 -26.91 -4.29
C SER A 286 -51.26 -25.78 -3.65
N ALA A 287 -51.71 -25.34 -2.48
CA ALA A 287 -51.02 -24.40 -1.63
C ALA A 287 -49.78 -25.07 -1.04
N ASN A 288 -48.61 -24.89 -1.68
CA ASN A 288 -47.29 -24.89 -1.03
C ASN A 288 -46.17 -24.58 -2.04
N SER A 289 -46.02 -23.30 -2.39
CA SER A 289 -44.71 -22.75 -2.74
C SER A 289 -44.58 -21.36 -2.13
N LYS A 290 -43.95 -21.29 -0.95
CA LYS A 290 -43.39 -20.05 -0.44
C LYS A 290 -42.26 -19.64 -1.38
N ILE A 291 -42.59 -18.81 -2.36
CA ILE A 291 -41.61 -18.08 -3.17
C ILE A 291 -40.94 -17.06 -2.24
N PHE A 292 -39.63 -17.21 -2.08
CA PHE A 292 -38.77 -16.32 -1.32
C PHE A 292 -38.87 -14.88 -1.85
N LYS A 293 -39.28 -13.95 -0.98
CA LYS A 293 -39.11 -12.50 -1.17
C LYS A 293 -37.64 -12.13 -0.97
N VAL A 294 -36.79 -12.24 -2.00
CA VAL A 294 -35.37 -11.79 -1.91
C VAL A 294 -34.98 -10.69 -2.91
N ASP A 295 -35.74 -10.42 -3.97
CA ASP A 295 -35.28 -9.48 -5.01
C ASP A 295 -35.54 -7.98 -4.79
N LYS A 296 -36.08 -7.55 -3.65
CA LYS A 296 -36.30 -6.11 -3.39
C LYS A 296 -35.17 -5.42 -2.61
N VAL A 297 -34.28 -6.18 -1.97
CA VAL A 297 -33.14 -5.62 -1.21
C VAL A 297 -31.98 -5.30 -2.15
N TYR A 298 -31.73 -6.15 -3.14
CA TYR A 298 -30.63 -5.96 -4.10
C TYR A 298 -30.90 -4.81 -5.08
N ARG A 299 -32.15 -4.65 -5.55
CA ARG A 299 -32.56 -3.51 -6.38
C ARG A 299 -32.51 -2.19 -5.61
N LYS A 300 -32.98 -2.16 -4.35
CA LYS A 300 -32.85 -0.97 -3.48
C LYS A 300 -31.40 -0.60 -3.18
N LEU A 301 -30.53 -1.57 -2.90
CA LEU A 301 -29.09 -1.30 -2.67
C LEU A 301 -28.38 -0.83 -3.94
N LEU A 302 -28.80 -1.29 -5.13
CA LEU A 302 -28.29 -0.80 -6.41
C LEU A 302 -28.76 0.64 -6.69
N GLU A 303 -30.05 0.93 -6.46
CA GLU A 303 -30.62 2.28 -6.60
C GLU A 303 -29.99 3.26 -5.59
N GLU A 304 -29.80 2.87 -4.33
CA GLU A 304 -29.10 3.65 -3.29
C GLU A 304 -27.58 3.79 -3.55
N SER A 305 -26.96 2.84 -4.27
CA SER A 305 -25.54 2.93 -4.64
C SER A 305 -25.27 3.90 -5.80
N PHE A 306 -26.28 4.15 -6.64
CA PHE A 306 -26.22 5.14 -7.72
C PHE A 306 -26.38 6.57 -7.21
N GLU A 307 -27.08 6.78 -6.09
CA GLU A 307 -27.28 8.10 -5.49
C GLU A 307 -26.01 8.63 -4.78
N PHE A 308 -25.02 7.78 -4.51
CA PHE A 308 -23.80 8.12 -3.74
C PHE A 308 -22.51 8.26 -4.59
N LEU A 309 -22.50 7.84 -5.86
CA LEU A 309 -21.35 7.90 -6.76
C LEU A 309 -21.62 8.85 -7.94
N GLY A 310 -21.39 10.15 -7.73
CA GLY A 310 -21.46 11.18 -8.77
C GLY A 310 -20.25 11.21 -9.73
N GLU A 311 -19.60 10.07 -10.01
CA GLU A 311 -18.41 10.00 -10.87
C GLU A 311 -18.71 9.55 -12.32
N ASP A 312 -19.96 9.19 -12.64
CA ASP A 312 -20.38 8.71 -13.97
C ASP A 312 -21.10 9.77 -14.83
N GLU A 313 -21.23 11.02 -14.37
CA GLU A 313 -21.82 12.11 -15.18
C GLU A 313 -20.90 12.64 -16.31
N GLU A 314 -19.57 12.48 -16.23
CA GLU A 314 -18.65 13.01 -17.26
C GLU A 314 -18.40 12.06 -18.45
N GLN A 315 -18.96 10.85 -18.44
CA GLN A 315 -18.78 9.89 -19.55
C GLN A 315 -19.69 10.15 -20.77
N PHE A 316 -20.62 11.11 -20.71
CA PHE A 316 -21.60 11.30 -21.79
C PHE A 316 -21.63 12.68 -22.47
N GLU A 317 -20.80 13.65 -22.07
CA GLU A 317 -20.87 15.00 -22.65
C GLU A 317 -19.81 15.34 -23.70
N GLN A 318 -18.82 14.47 -24.01
CA GLN A 318 -17.81 14.80 -25.03
C GLN A 318 -17.64 13.78 -26.14
N ASP A 319 -18.75 13.17 -26.53
CA ASP A 319 -18.95 12.53 -27.83
C ASP A 319 -19.25 13.54 -28.96
N LEU A 320 -19.24 14.84 -28.67
CA LEU A 320 -19.43 15.88 -29.68
C LEU A 320 -18.39 16.96 -29.47
N LEU A 321 -17.31 16.93 -30.24
CA LEU A 321 -17.03 18.00 -31.19
C LEU A 321 -15.64 17.76 -31.78
N SER A 322 -15.65 17.31 -33.03
CA SER A 322 -14.67 17.65 -34.08
C SER A 322 -13.22 17.21 -33.89
N SER A 323 -12.55 16.48 -34.76
CA SER A 323 -12.87 15.74 -35.98
C SER A 323 -11.49 15.33 -36.53
N GLN A 324 -11.45 14.19 -37.21
CA GLN A 324 -10.45 13.80 -38.22
C GLN A 324 -9.09 13.26 -37.73
N ASP A 325 -9.06 11.94 -37.55
CA ASP A 325 -8.08 10.94 -38.04
C ASP A 325 -6.56 11.13 -37.78
N PRO A 326 -5.70 10.07 -37.86
CA PRO A 326 -5.95 8.61 -37.86
C PRO A 326 -5.00 7.85 -36.89
N GLN A 327 -5.50 6.98 -36.00
CA GLN A 327 -4.73 5.82 -35.46
C GLN A 327 -5.60 4.92 -34.57
N ASP A 328 -6.48 4.17 -35.20
CA ASP A 328 -7.02 2.95 -34.60
C ASP A 328 -5.90 1.92 -34.42
N VAL A 329 -5.76 1.43 -33.18
CA VAL A 329 -5.30 0.08 -32.73
C VAL A 329 -4.74 0.10 -31.28
N HIS A 330 -4.46 1.26 -30.65
CA HIS A 330 -3.81 1.26 -29.34
C HIS A 330 -4.60 1.88 -28.19
N GLN A 331 -5.64 1.20 -27.70
CA GLN A 331 -6.10 1.41 -26.31
C GLN A 331 -6.97 0.30 -25.73
N ASN A 332 -6.31 -0.71 -25.14
CA ASN A 332 -6.64 -1.37 -23.86
C ASN A 332 -5.48 -2.29 -23.44
N VAL A 333 -4.25 -1.76 -23.42
CA VAL A 333 -3.05 -2.51 -23.05
C VAL A 333 -2.45 -1.84 -21.82
N SER A 334 -2.35 -2.59 -20.71
CA SER A 334 -1.80 -2.11 -19.43
C SER A 334 -0.39 -1.53 -19.65
N HIS A 335 0.03 -0.56 -18.84
CA HIS A 335 1.41 -0.03 -18.89
C HIS A 335 2.48 -1.13 -18.77
N THR A 336 2.17 -2.24 -18.09
CA THR A 336 3.02 -3.42 -17.99
C THR A 336 3.11 -4.20 -19.29
N GLU A 337 1.98 -4.36 -19.98
CA GLU A 337 1.91 -5.08 -21.26
C GLU A 337 2.54 -4.26 -22.38
N ARG A 338 2.35 -2.93 -22.38
CA ARG A 338 3.07 -2.02 -23.30
C ARG A 338 4.58 -2.11 -23.11
N ALA A 339 5.04 -2.12 -21.86
CA ALA A 339 6.46 -2.26 -21.55
C ALA A 339 6.99 -3.65 -21.96
N HIS A 340 6.22 -4.72 -21.76
CA HIS A 340 6.60 -6.06 -22.19
C HIS A 340 6.73 -6.14 -23.71
N ILE A 341 5.76 -5.60 -24.45
CA ILE A 341 5.80 -5.55 -25.92
C ILE A 341 7.03 -4.76 -26.38
N LEU A 342 7.27 -3.57 -25.82
CA LEU A 342 8.38 -2.70 -26.22
C LEU A 342 9.78 -3.24 -25.87
N TYR A 343 9.94 -3.88 -24.71
CA TYR A 343 11.26 -4.28 -24.20
C TYR A 343 11.54 -5.79 -24.31
N SER A 344 10.59 -6.59 -24.80
CA SER A 344 10.80 -8.03 -25.02
C SER A 344 11.86 -8.30 -26.10
N SER A 345 11.91 -7.48 -27.14
CA SER A 345 12.85 -7.58 -28.26
C SER A 345 14.26 -7.11 -27.96
N PHE A 346 14.50 -6.50 -26.79
CA PHE A 346 15.80 -5.93 -26.45
C PHE A 346 16.77 -7.05 -26.03
N THR A 347 17.98 -6.97 -26.55
CA THR A 347 19.10 -7.80 -26.10
C THR A 347 19.48 -7.46 -24.65
N ASN A 348 20.20 -8.37 -24.00
CA ASN A 348 20.63 -8.17 -22.60
C ASN A 348 21.50 -6.91 -22.44
N GLU A 349 22.33 -6.60 -23.44
CA GLU A 349 23.16 -5.39 -23.44
C GLU A 349 22.33 -4.11 -23.63
N GLU A 350 21.32 -4.13 -24.50
CA GLU A 350 20.41 -3.00 -24.70
C GLU A 350 19.54 -2.74 -23.47
N LYS A 351 19.13 -3.80 -22.76
CA LYS A 351 18.42 -3.69 -21.48
C LYS A 351 19.28 -3.00 -20.42
N ILE A 352 20.58 -3.32 -20.36
CA ILE A 352 21.53 -2.65 -19.46
C ILE A 352 21.72 -1.18 -19.85
N LYS A 353 21.94 -0.88 -21.15
CA LYS A 353 22.06 0.50 -21.64
C LYS A 353 20.83 1.33 -21.32
N LEU A 354 19.64 0.76 -21.50
CA LEU A 354 18.38 1.42 -21.18
C LEU A 354 18.18 1.65 -19.67
N LEU A 355 18.65 0.73 -18.82
CA LEU A 355 18.69 0.96 -17.37
C LEU A 355 19.64 2.11 -17.04
N ASP A 356 20.81 2.18 -17.67
CA ASP A 356 21.78 3.26 -17.47
C ASP A 356 21.26 4.63 -17.91
N ASP A 357 20.60 4.70 -19.08
CA ASP A 357 19.95 5.92 -19.55
C ASP A 357 18.84 6.38 -18.59
N LYS A 358 18.04 5.44 -18.07
CA LYS A 358 16.99 5.75 -17.09
C LYS A 358 17.57 6.22 -15.75
N ILE A 359 18.65 5.61 -15.28
CA ILE A 359 19.38 6.05 -14.08
C ILE A 359 19.97 7.44 -14.31
N ALA A 360 20.53 7.73 -15.48
CA ALA A 360 21.05 9.05 -15.83
C ALA A 360 19.95 10.12 -15.87
N ILE A 361 18.79 9.81 -16.48
CA ILE A 361 17.62 10.70 -16.51
C ILE A 361 17.10 10.95 -15.08
N LEU A 362 17.02 9.91 -14.24
CA LEU A 362 16.59 10.06 -12.86
C LEU A 362 17.59 10.86 -12.03
N THR A 363 18.89 10.67 -12.25
CA THR A 363 19.94 11.41 -11.56
C THR A 363 19.87 12.89 -11.94
N LYS A 364 19.72 13.22 -13.23
CA LYS A 364 19.46 14.59 -13.70
C LYS A 364 18.19 15.18 -13.09
N LYS A 365 17.08 14.42 -13.05
CA LYS A 365 15.83 14.87 -12.42
C LYS A 365 15.95 15.05 -10.91
N ILE A 366 16.73 14.21 -10.22
CA ILE A 366 17.01 14.34 -8.79
C ILE A 366 17.86 15.59 -8.55
N GLU A 367 18.88 15.83 -9.37
CA GLU A 367 19.69 17.04 -9.33
C GLU A 367 18.83 18.28 -9.54
N GLU A 368 18.11 18.37 -10.67
CA GLU A 368 17.18 19.46 -10.99
C GLU A 368 16.19 19.73 -9.86
N LYS A 369 15.58 18.66 -9.31
CA LYS A 369 14.59 18.79 -8.22
C LYS A 369 15.24 19.12 -6.87
N SER A 370 16.46 18.63 -6.62
CA SER A 370 17.22 18.96 -5.41
C SER A 370 17.67 20.43 -5.41
N PHE A 371 17.97 20.99 -6.59
CA PHE A 371 18.28 22.40 -6.77
C PHE A 371 17.03 23.27 -6.67
N SER A 372 15.84 22.77 -7.04
CA SER A 372 14.57 23.46 -6.82
C SER A 372 14.12 23.38 -5.35
N LYS A 373 14.61 24.27 -4.49
CA LYS A 373 14.16 24.45 -3.09
C LYS A 373 12.72 24.97 -2.97
N GLY A 374 11.72 24.16 -3.31
CA GLY A 374 10.28 24.46 -3.20
C GLY A 374 9.49 23.33 -2.54
N VAL A 375 8.28 23.63 -2.06
CA VAL A 375 7.38 22.71 -1.31
C VAL A 375 6.91 21.49 -2.13
N GLU A 376 7.27 21.40 -3.41
CA GLU A 376 6.99 20.27 -4.31
C GLU A 376 7.99 19.10 -4.17
N ASN A 377 8.87 19.14 -3.17
CA ASN A 377 9.91 18.14 -2.93
C ASN A 377 9.40 16.78 -2.42
N ASN A 378 8.10 16.62 -2.20
CA ASN A 378 7.51 15.34 -1.76
C ASN A 378 7.80 14.19 -2.74
N ASN A 379 8.01 14.50 -4.02
CA ASN A 379 8.30 13.49 -5.04
C ASN A 379 9.80 13.19 -5.20
N ILE A 380 10.71 13.94 -4.58
CA ILE A 380 12.17 13.69 -4.68
C ILE A 380 12.54 12.35 -4.07
N MET A 381 11.98 12.05 -2.89
CA MET A 381 12.20 10.78 -2.22
C MET A 381 11.72 9.61 -3.09
N PHE A 382 10.63 9.79 -3.85
CA PHE A 382 10.17 8.78 -4.80
C PHE A 382 11.17 8.56 -5.94
N TYR A 383 11.77 9.61 -6.52
CA TYR A 383 12.79 9.44 -7.56
C TYR A 383 14.07 8.78 -7.03
N ILE A 384 14.49 9.09 -5.81
CA ILE A 384 15.63 8.43 -5.15
C ILE A 384 15.33 6.94 -4.97
N GLN A 385 14.18 6.58 -4.40
CA GLN A 385 13.78 5.18 -4.24
C GLN A 385 13.64 4.45 -5.57
N LEU A 386 13.19 5.13 -6.62
CA LEU A 386 13.09 4.56 -7.96
C LEU A 386 14.49 4.32 -8.55
N LYS A 387 15.42 5.27 -8.36
CA LYS A 387 16.83 5.13 -8.75
C LYS A 387 17.48 3.93 -8.06
N ASP A 388 17.38 3.84 -6.74
CA ASP A 388 17.96 2.75 -5.95
C ASP A 388 17.44 1.38 -6.42
N LYS A 389 16.15 1.29 -6.76
CA LYS A 389 15.55 0.06 -7.30
C LYS A 389 16.08 -0.31 -8.69
N LEU A 390 16.33 0.67 -9.55
CA LEU A 390 16.90 0.42 -10.88
C LEU A 390 18.38 0.03 -10.79
N GLU A 391 19.15 0.66 -9.90
CA GLU A 391 20.54 0.28 -9.62
C GLU A 391 20.63 -1.14 -9.04
N ALA A 392 19.76 -1.48 -8.08
CA ALA A 392 19.67 -2.84 -7.55
C ALA A 392 19.26 -3.86 -8.61
N SER A 393 18.31 -3.51 -9.50
CA SER A 393 17.90 -4.38 -10.60
C SER A 393 19.02 -4.60 -11.62
N LYS A 394 19.82 -3.57 -11.91
CA LYS A 394 21.01 -3.68 -12.77
C LYS A 394 22.04 -4.61 -12.14
N GLN A 395 22.34 -4.42 -10.86
CA GLN A 395 23.31 -5.22 -10.13
C GLN A 395 22.90 -6.70 -10.08
N ALA A 396 21.64 -6.98 -9.73
CA ALA A 396 21.12 -8.35 -9.71
C ALA A 396 21.15 -9.03 -11.08
N PHE A 397 20.94 -8.26 -12.16
CA PHE A 397 21.03 -8.79 -13.53
C PHE A 397 22.47 -9.15 -13.92
N LEU A 398 23.45 -8.31 -13.55
CA LEU A 398 24.87 -8.57 -13.78
C LEU A 398 25.37 -9.76 -12.94
N GLU A 399 24.95 -9.86 -11.68
CA GLU A 399 25.27 -10.98 -10.79
C GLU A 399 24.72 -12.30 -11.32
N ARG A 400 23.48 -12.30 -11.83
CA ARG A 400 22.90 -13.49 -12.47
C ARG A 400 23.70 -13.90 -13.71
N GLY A 401 24.07 -12.96 -14.57
CA GLY A 401 24.91 -13.24 -15.73
C GLY A 401 26.28 -13.79 -15.34
N TYR A 402 26.86 -13.30 -14.24
CA TYR A 402 28.12 -13.81 -13.70
C TYR A 402 27.98 -15.26 -13.20
N LEU A 403 26.93 -15.56 -12.43
CA LEU A 403 26.66 -16.92 -11.93
C LEU A 403 26.43 -17.91 -13.08
N GLU A 404 25.65 -17.55 -14.09
CA GLU A 404 25.41 -18.39 -15.28
C GLU A 404 26.69 -18.64 -16.09
N ASN A 405 27.68 -17.74 -16.03
CA ASN A 405 28.98 -17.93 -16.67
C ASN A 405 29.92 -18.80 -15.82
N VAL A 406 29.84 -18.71 -14.49
CA VAL A 406 30.60 -19.57 -13.57
C VAL A 406 30.11 -21.02 -13.65
N GLU A 407 28.79 -21.24 -13.65
CA GLU A 407 28.18 -22.58 -13.79
C GLU A 407 28.43 -23.26 -15.16
N LYS A 408 28.91 -22.51 -16.16
CA LYS A 408 29.30 -23.07 -17.48
C LYS A 408 30.79 -23.37 -17.58
N GLN A 409 31.59 -22.89 -16.63
CA GLN A 409 33.04 -23.12 -16.59
C GLN A 409 33.42 -24.30 -15.70
N ASP A 410 32.54 -24.67 -14.77
CA ASP A 410 32.51 -25.97 -14.10
C ASP A 410 31.75 -27.00 -14.96
#